data_AF-A0A0S9N0L4-F1
#
_entry.id   AF-A0A0S9N0L4-F1
#
_cell.length_a   1.000
_cell.length_b   1.000
_cell.length_c   1.000
_cell.angle_alpha   90.00
_cell.angle_beta   90.00
_cell.angle_gamma   90.00
#
_symmetry.space_group_name_H-M   'P 1'
#
loop_
_entity.id
_entity.type
_entity.pdbx_description
1 polymer ?
#
loop_
_entity_poly.entity_id
_entity_poly.type
_entity_poly.pdbx_seq_one_letter_code
_entity_poly.pdbx_strand_id
1 'polypeptide(L)'
;MARGTAAARQGQVLLAMASFQEALGIARGLLAVPGARSDDCVAALVVSHHNLAEVQADAGGNDLAAAQLALAHETLMHLLCDPATDGVLRQAALRHSRETHAALLLYLQANGPHPAIARALRAGCLGMAVGPLH
;
A
#
# COMPACT_ATOMS: atom_id res chain seq x y z
N MET A 1 -9.21 11.79 -3.50
CA MET A 1 -9.49 10.56 -4.28
C MET A 1 -10.29 10.80 -5.56
N ALA A 2 -11.51 11.35 -5.53
CA ALA A 2 -12.37 11.50 -6.72
C ALA A 2 -11.71 12.19 -7.93
N ARG A 3 -10.92 13.25 -7.70
CA ARG A 3 -10.16 13.96 -8.76
C ARG A 3 -9.16 13.04 -9.48
N GLY A 4 -8.40 12.25 -8.73
CA GLY A 4 -7.42 11.31 -9.30
C GLY A 4 -8.10 10.23 -10.15
N THR A 5 -9.18 9.63 -9.63
CA THR A 5 -9.97 8.62 -10.37
C THR A 5 -10.64 9.19 -11.63
N ALA A 6 -11.08 10.45 -11.59
CA ALA A 6 -11.61 11.13 -12.77
C ALA A 6 -10.51 11.38 -13.82
N ALA A 7 -9.35 11.88 -13.39
CA ALA A 7 -8.20 12.11 -14.27
C ALA A 7 -7.70 10.82 -14.92
N ALA A 8 -7.61 9.72 -14.16
CA ALA A 8 -7.21 8.40 -14.67
C ALA A 8 -8.16 7.93 -15.79
N ARG A 9 -9.49 8.01 -15.55
CA ARG A 9 -10.51 7.66 -16.56
C ARG A 9 -10.48 8.53 -17.81
N GLN A 10 -9.92 9.74 -17.71
CA GLN A 10 -9.75 10.66 -18.84
C GLN A 10 -8.38 10.54 -19.52
N GLY A 11 -7.55 9.56 -19.13
CA GLY A 11 -6.20 9.38 -19.66
C GLY A 11 -5.21 10.48 -19.24
N GLN A 12 -5.56 11.30 -18.25
CA GLN A 12 -4.70 12.39 -17.75
C GLN A 12 -3.70 11.85 -16.72
N VAL A 13 -2.79 11.00 -17.18
CA VAL A 13 -1.85 10.21 -16.37
C VAL A 13 -1.12 11.07 -15.33
N LEU A 14 -0.51 12.19 -15.75
CA LEU A 14 0.25 13.06 -14.85
C LEU A 14 -0.63 13.67 -13.74
N LEU A 15 -1.85 14.08 -14.06
CA LEU A 15 -2.77 14.64 -13.07
C LEU A 15 -3.28 13.58 -12.10
N ALA A 16 -3.55 12.37 -12.59
CA ALA A 16 -3.93 11.24 -11.77
C ALA A 16 -2.82 10.89 -10.78
N MET A 17 -1.58 10.76 -11.26
CA MET A 17 -0.40 10.50 -10.43
C MET A 17 -0.21 11.56 -9.35
N ALA A 18 -0.23 12.84 -9.72
CA ALA A 18 -0.09 13.93 -8.75
C ALA A 18 -1.19 13.88 -7.67
N SER A 19 -2.43 13.63 -8.07
CA SER A 19 -3.58 13.54 -7.14
C SER A 19 -3.45 12.37 -6.17
N PHE A 20 -2.95 11.21 -6.63
CA PHE A 20 -2.77 10.05 -5.75
C PHE A 20 -1.53 10.18 -4.86
N GLN A 21 -0.46 10.82 -5.34
CA GLN A 21 0.71 11.16 -4.51
C GLN A 21 0.36 12.14 -3.40
N GLU A 22 -0.45 13.16 -3.68
CA GLU A 22 -0.97 14.09 -2.67
C GLU A 22 -1.79 13.35 -1.61
N ALA A 23 -2.75 12.51 -2.04
CA ALA A 23 -3.57 11.71 -1.14
C ALA A 23 -2.72 10.78 -0.25
N LEU A 24 -1.67 10.18 -0.82
CA LEU A 24 -0.73 9.35 -0.10
C LEU A 24 0.06 10.15 0.95
N GLY A 25 0.51 11.36 0.62
CA GLY A 25 1.19 12.26 1.56
C GLY A 25 0.30 12.61 2.75
N ILE A 26 -0.97 12.94 2.51
CA ILE A 26 -1.96 13.22 3.55
C ILE A 26 -2.18 11.99 4.43
N ALA A 27 -2.41 10.81 3.83
CA ALA A 27 -2.63 9.58 4.57
C ALA A 27 -1.45 9.25 5.49
N ARG A 28 -0.21 9.39 5.00
CA ARG A 28 1.01 9.19 5.81
C ARG A 28 1.12 10.19 6.97
N GLY A 29 0.78 11.46 6.74
CA GLY A 29 0.77 12.47 7.79
C GLY A 29 -0.25 12.15 8.89
N LEU A 30 -1.43 11.65 8.52
CA LEU A 30 -2.47 11.27 9.49
C LEU A 30 -2.12 10.01 10.27
N LEU A 31 -1.39 9.05 9.69
CA LEU A 31 -0.92 7.85 10.41
C LEU A 31 0.05 8.18 11.54
N ALA A 32 0.74 9.32 11.48
CA ALA A 32 1.61 9.79 12.55
C ALA A 32 0.85 10.42 13.73
N VAL A 33 -0.48 10.61 13.61
CA VAL A 33 -1.33 11.21 14.65
C VAL A 33 -2.10 10.11 15.39
N PRO A 34 -1.83 9.88 16.69
CA PRO A 34 -2.54 8.86 17.45
C PRO A 34 -4.03 9.19 17.63
N GLY A 35 -4.88 8.15 17.59
CA GLY A 35 -6.18 8.18 18.29
C GLY A 35 -7.46 8.47 17.50
N ALA A 36 -7.45 8.70 16.18
CA ALA A 36 -8.70 8.67 15.40
C ALA A 36 -8.49 8.33 13.92
N ARG A 37 -9.39 7.51 13.37
CA ARG A 37 -9.50 7.16 11.94
C ARG A 37 -8.33 6.35 11.37
N SER A 38 -7.66 5.53 12.19
CA SER A 38 -6.55 4.68 11.74
C SER A 38 -6.95 3.77 10.57
N ASP A 39 -8.16 3.22 10.57
CA ASP A 39 -8.64 2.39 9.44
C ASP A 39 -8.82 3.20 8.15
N ASP A 40 -9.50 4.35 8.20
CA ASP A 40 -9.65 5.25 7.05
C ASP A 40 -8.28 5.68 6.49
N CYS A 41 -7.31 5.96 7.36
CA CYS A 41 -5.97 6.40 6.96
C CYS A 41 -5.17 5.26 6.31
N VAL A 42 -5.23 4.06 6.88
CA VAL A 42 -4.60 2.87 6.28
C VAL A 42 -5.27 2.54 4.94
N ALA A 43 -6.60 2.57 4.87
CA ALA A 43 -7.34 2.35 3.63
C ALA A 43 -6.96 3.39 2.56
N ALA A 44 -6.91 4.68 2.92
CA ALA A 44 -6.48 5.74 2.00
C ALA A 44 -5.06 5.51 1.48
N LEU A 45 -4.12 5.13 2.36
CA LEU A 45 -2.74 4.81 1.97
C LEU A 45 -2.70 3.64 0.97
N VAL A 46 -3.38 2.54 1.27
CA VAL A 46 -3.40 1.34 0.43
C VAL A 46 -4.04 1.61 -0.92
N VAL A 47 -5.19 2.28 -0.94
CA VAL A 47 -5.90 2.60 -2.19
C VAL A 47 -5.09 3.60 -3.03
N SER A 48 -4.42 4.59 -2.42
CA SER A 48 -3.55 5.51 -3.16
C SER A 48 -2.38 4.78 -3.84
N HIS A 49 -1.75 3.82 -3.16
CA HIS A 49 -0.70 2.99 -3.77
C HIS A 49 -1.25 2.11 -4.91
N HIS A 50 -2.41 1.47 -4.74
CA HIS A 50 -3.01 0.66 -5.80
C HIS A 50 -3.38 1.48 -7.03
N ASN A 51 -3.98 2.65 -6.83
CA ASN A 51 -4.32 3.55 -7.93
C ASN A 51 -3.08 4.08 -8.66
N LEU A 52 -1.98 4.33 -7.93
CA LEU A 52 -0.70 4.65 -8.56
C LEU A 52 -0.16 3.48 -9.38
N ALA A 53 -0.29 2.25 -8.86
CA ALA A 53 0.14 1.05 -9.57
C ALA A 53 -0.64 0.85 -10.87
N GLU A 54 -1.97 1.00 -10.84
CA GLU A 54 -2.84 0.88 -12.01
C GLU A 54 -2.49 1.92 -13.07
N VAL A 55 -2.42 3.21 -12.71
CA VAL A 55 -2.07 4.28 -13.65
C VAL A 55 -0.66 4.09 -14.23
N GLN A 56 0.29 3.58 -13.44
CA GLN A 56 1.64 3.31 -13.93
C GLN A 56 1.69 2.11 -14.88
N ALA A 57 0.96 1.04 -14.58
CA ALA A 57 0.85 -0.13 -15.44
C ALA A 57 0.21 0.24 -16.79
N ASP A 58 -0.87 1.02 -16.78
CA ASP A 58 -1.53 1.52 -17.99
C ASP A 58 -0.61 2.39 -18.85
N ALA A 59 0.32 3.09 -18.23
CA ALA A 59 1.36 3.87 -18.90
C ALA A 59 2.60 3.04 -19.33
N GLY A 60 2.57 1.70 -19.17
CA GLY A 60 3.67 0.79 -19.51
C GLY A 60 4.79 0.69 -18.46
N GLY A 61 4.62 1.33 -17.31
CA GLY A 61 5.58 1.35 -16.20
C GLY A 61 5.43 0.19 -15.23
N ASN A 62 5.57 -1.05 -15.70
CA ASN A 62 5.34 -2.27 -14.90
C ASN A 62 6.22 -2.34 -13.64
N ASP A 63 7.47 -1.89 -13.71
CA ASP A 63 8.39 -1.87 -12.56
C ASP A 63 7.94 -0.86 -11.50
N LEU A 64 7.43 0.30 -11.94
CA LEU A 64 6.89 1.31 -11.04
C LEU A 64 5.61 0.80 -10.37
N ALA A 65 4.74 0.15 -11.14
CA ALA A 65 3.53 -0.45 -10.60
C ALA A 65 3.83 -1.52 -9.54
N ALA A 66 4.79 -2.41 -9.82
CA ALA A 66 5.25 -3.41 -8.87
C ALA A 66 5.82 -2.78 -7.59
N ALA A 67 6.58 -1.70 -7.73
CA ALA A 67 7.12 -0.96 -6.61
C ALA A 67 6.03 -0.33 -5.73
N GLN A 68 4.93 0.19 -6.31
CA GLN A 68 3.82 0.74 -5.54
C GLN A 68 3.11 -0.32 -4.70
N LEU A 69 2.82 -1.49 -5.29
CA LEU A 69 2.19 -2.60 -4.57
C LEU A 69 3.09 -3.12 -3.45
N ALA A 70 4.39 -3.27 -3.73
CA ALA A 70 5.39 -3.69 -2.74
C ALA A 70 5.48 -2.69 -1.57
N LEU A 71 5.56 -1.39 -1.86
CA LEU A 71 5.63 -0.34 -0.85
C LEU A 71 4.39 -0.30 0.04
N ALA A 72 3.20 -0.51 -0.51
CA ALA A 72 1.97 -0.60 0.28
C ALA A 72 2.08 -1.72 1.32
N HIS A 73 2.41 -2.93 0.88
CA HIS A 73 2.52 -4.08 1.78
C HIS A 73 3.63 -3.92 2.82
N GLU A 74 4.81 -3.46 2.41
CA GLU A 74 5.96 -3.23 3.30
C GLU A 74 5.67 -2.18 4.37
N THR A 75 4.92 -1.12 4.01
CA THR A 75 4.48 -0.10 4.99
C THR A 75 3.60 -0.74 6.07
N LEU A 76 2.66 -1.61 5.69
CA LEU A 76 1.82 -2.30 6.67
C LEU A 76 2.61 -3.28 7.53
N MET A 77 3.60 -3.98 6.95
CA MET A 77 4.48 -4.87 7.72
C MET A 77 5.31 -4.10 8.74
N HIS A 78 5.79 -2.91 8.38
CA HIS A 78 6.49 -2.04 9.32
C HIS A 78 5.60 -1.63 10.49
N LEU A 79 4.36 -1.20 10.23
CA LEU A 79 3.39 -0.87 11.29
C LEU A 79 3.05 -2.07 12.19
N LEU A 80 3.01 -3.27 11.64
CA LEU A 80 2.76 -4.48 12.43
C LEU A 80 3.93 -4.82 13.36
N CYS A 81 5.16 -4.63 12.89
CA CYS A 81 6.38 -4.99 13.63
C CYS A 81 6.88 -3.90 14.58
N ASP A 82 6.48 -2.64 14.37
CA ASP A 82 6.92 -1.53 15.21
C ASP A 82 6.19 -1.56 16.58
N PRO A 83 6.91 -1.74 17.70
CA PRO A 83 6.31 -1.77 19.03
C PRO A 83 5.64 -0.44 19.42
N ALA A 84 6.07 0.68 18.83
CA ALA A 84 5.48 2.00 19.09
C ALA A 84 4.12 2.20 18.40
N THR A 85 3.74 1.35 17.45
CA THR A 85 2.43 1.42 16.79
C THR A 85 1.30 1.10 17.78
N ASP A 86 0.31 1.98 17.87
CA ASP A 86 -0.84 1.80 18.76
C ASP A 86 -1.71 0.60 18.34
N GLY A 87 -2.49 0.06 19.28
CA GLY A 87 -3.28 -1.15 19.04
C GLY A 87 -4.34 -1.01 17.94
N VAL A 88 -4.96 0.16 17.78
CA VAL A 88 -6.01 0.39 16.78
C VAL A 88 -5.39 0.47 15.39
N LEU A 89 -4.26 1.19 15.26
CA LEU A 89 -3.51 1.26 14.02
C LEU A 89 -2.92 -0.10 13.63
N ARG A 90 -2.38 -0.87 14.59
CA ARG A 90 -1.88 -2.22 14.33
C ARG A 90 -2.97 -3.15 13.81
N GLN A 91 -4.18 -3.07 14.38
CA GLN A 91 -5.33 -3.85 13.90
C GLN A 91 -5.77 -3.45 12.48
N ALA A 92 -5.78 -2.15 12.17
CA ALA A 92 -6.06 -1.67 10.82
C ALA A 92 -5.01 -2.18 9.82
N ALA A 93 -3.72 -2.05 10.16
CA ALA A 93 -2.63 -2.57 9.34
C ALA A 93 -2.77 -4.09 9.11
N LEU A 94 -3.18 -4.86 10.13
CA LEU A 94 -3.39 -6.30 10.00
C LEU A 94 -4.51 -6.63 9.01
N ARG A 95 -5.65 -5.94 9.06
CA ARG A 95 -6.75 -6.15 8.11
C ARG A 95 -6.30 -5.93 6.66
N HIS A 96 -5.73 -4.75 6.41
CA HIS A 96 -5.29 -4.33 5.08
C HIS A 96 -4.04 -5.08 4.59
N SER A 97 -3.28 -5.73 5.47
CA SER A 97 -2.12 -6.56 5.08
C SER A 97 -2.51 -7.76 4.23
N ARG A 98 -3.70 -8.33 4.48
CA ARG A 98 -4.22 -9.49 3.73
C ARG A 98 -4.56 -9.11 2.29
N GLU A 99 -5.17 -7.94 2.12
CA GLU A 99 -5.52 -7.40 0.80
C GLU A 99 -4.26 -7.07 -0.01
N THR A 100 -3.30 -6.37 0.59
CA THR A 100 -2.03 -6.07 -0.07
C THR A 100 -1.24 -7.33 -0.40
N HIS A 101 -1.24 -8.35 0.46
CA HIS A 101 -0.62 -9.64 0.17
C HIS A 101 -1.27 -10.35 -1.02
N ALA A 102 -2.62 -10.38 -1.07
CA ALA A 102 -3.34 -10.94 -2.21
C ALA A 102 -3.01 -10.19 -3.51
N ALA A 103 -2.91 -8.85 -3.48
CA ALA A 103 -2.51 -8.05 -4.63
C ALA A 103 -1.10 -8.40 -5.12
N LEU A 104 -0.13 -8.63 -4.23
CA LEU A 104 1.21 -9.09 -4.59
C LEU A 104 1.19 -10.46 -5.29
N LEU A 105 0.39 -11.41 -4.78
CA LEU A 105 0.24 -12.73 -5.40
C LEU A 105 -0.43 -12.65 -6.77
N LEU A 106 -1.47 -11.83 -6.91
CA LEU A 106 -2.14 -11.59 -8.19
C LEU A 106 -1.20 -10.95 -9.20
N TYR A 107 -0.39 -9.97 -8.79
CA TYR A 107 0.65 -9.39 -9.66
C TYR A 107 1.61 -10.46 -10.17
N LEU A 108 2.09 -11.33 -9.27
CA LEU A 108 3.06 -12.38 -9.60
C LEU A 108 2.48 -13.42 -10.55
N GLN A 109 1.19 -13.75 -10.41
CA GLN A 109 0.48 -14.62 -11.35
C GLN A 109 0.33 -13.99 -12.74
N ALA A 110 0.03 -12.68 -12.80
CA ALA A 110 -0.23 -11.99 -14.07
C ALA A 110 1.06 -11.62 -14.84
N ASN A 111 2.13 -11.24 -14.13
CA ASN A 111 3.32 -10.63 -14.73
C ASN A 111 4.60 -11.47 -14.55
N GLY A 112 4.55 -12.53 -13.73
CA GLY A 112 5.71 -13.30 -13.35
C GLY A 112 6.50 -12.67 -12.19
N PRO A 113 7.68 -13.23 -11.88
CA PRO A 113 8.48 -12.82 -10.73
C PRO A 113 9.06 -11.42 -10.90
N HIS A 114 8.93 -10.59 -9.86
CA HIS A 114 9.53 -9.26 -9.79
C HIS A 114 10.26 -9.07 -8.45
N PRO A 115 11.48 -8.49 -8.43
CA PRO A 115 12.30 -8.40 -7.22
C PRO A 115 11.64 -7.64 -6.07
N ALA A 116 10.92 -6.54 -6.36
CA ALA A 116 10.20 -5.78 -5.33
C ALA A 116 9.08 -6.60 -4.69
N ILE A 117 8.33 -7.37 -5.48
CA ILE A 117 7.23 -8.22 -5.01
C ILE A 117 7.79 -9.36 -4.15
N ALA A 118 8.86 -10.01 -4.59
CA ALA A 118 9.51 -11.09 -3.85
C ALA A 118 10.13 -10.61 -2.51
N ARG A 119 10.57 -9.35 -2.45
CA ARG A 119 11.06 -8.73 -1.21
C ARG A 119 9.90 -8.44 -0.25
N ALA A 120 8.81 -7.85 -0.75
CA ALA A 120 7.62 -7.54 0.06
C ALA A 120 6.98 -8.81 0.64
N LEU A 121 6.82 -9.88 -0.16
CA LEU A 121 6.28 -11.15 0.31
C LEU A 121 7.12 -11.76 1.44
N ARG A 122 8.45 -11.66 1.35
CA ARG A 122 9.37 -12.13 2.40
C ARG A 122 9.24 -11.32 3.70
N ALA A 123 9.03 -10.01 3.60
CA ALA A 123 8.78 -9.17 4.77
C ALA A 123 7.51 -9.62 5.52
N GLY A 124 6.47 -10.01 4.78
CA GLY A 124 5.23 -10.56 5.36
C GLY A 124 5.43 -11.86 6.14
N CYS A 125 6.25 -12.77 5.63
CA CYS A 125 6.57 -14.02 6.33
C CYS A 125 7.32 -13.78 7.65
N LEU A 126 8.25 -12.82 7.67
CA LEU A 126 9.03 -12.49 8.87
C LEU A 126 8.18 -11.74 9.91
N GLY A 127 7.35 -10.79 9.48
CA GLY A 127 6.51 -10.01 10.40
C GLY A 127 5.45 -10.86 11.14
N MET A 128 4.92 -11.90 10.49
CA MET A 128 3.94 -12.80 11.09
C MET A 128 4.56 -13.87 12.00
N ALA A 129 5.84 -14.21 11.80
CA ALA A 129 6.56 -15.18 12.62
C ALA A 129 7.04 -14.59 13.97
N VAL A 130 7.09 -13.26 14.09
CA VAL A 130 7.57 -12.54 15.29
C VAL A 130 6.40 -12.01 16.15
N GLY A 131 5.19 -12.52 15.96
CA GLY A 131 4.05 -12.26 16.87
C GLY A 131 4.41 -12.62 18.33
N PRO A 132 3.89 -11.88 19.33
CA PRO A 132 4.53 -11.78 20.64
C PRO A 132 4.58 -13.14 21.35
N LEU A 133 5.78 -13.48 21.83
CA LEU A 133 5.91 -14.38 22.98
C LEU A 133 5.45 -13.58 24.21
N HIS A 134 4.20 -13.84 24.61
CA HIS A 134 3.57 -13.59 25.92
C HIS A 134 4.06 -12.37 26.71
#